data_AF-A0A1H9P923-F1
#
_entry.id   AF-A0A1H9P923-F1
#
_cell.length_a   1.000
_cell.length_b   1.000
_cell.length_c   1.000
_cell.angle_alpha   90.00
_cell.angle_beta   90.00
_cell.angle_gamma   90.00
#
_symmetry.space_group_name_H-M   'P 1'
#
loop_
_entity.id
_entity.type
_entity.pdbx_description
1 polymer ?
#
loop_
_entity_poly.entity_id
_entity_poly.type
_entity_poly.pdbx_seq_one_letter_code
_entity_poly.pdbx_strand_id
1 'polypeptide(L)'
;MPTQKRGAIGMVKPTGWHTIKYDHVDGKYLYNRCHLIGYQLTAENANKQNLITGTRYLNVEGMLPFENLVADYVKETNNHVLYRVTPIFKGNDLVAKGVLIEGKSVEDKGEGVTFNVFCYNTQPKVSIDYKTGYSHLK
;
A
#
# COMPACT_ATOMS: atom_id res chain seq x y z
N MET A 1 3.72 7.92 -16.22
CA MET A 1 3.43 8.46 -14.87
C MET A 1 2.42 9.60 -14.96
N PRO A 2 1.57 9.86 -13.95
CA PRO A 2 0.50 10.85 -14.02
C PRO A 2 1.06 12.28 -14.12
N THR A 3 0.40 13.11 -14.92
CA THR A 3 0.66 14.55 -15.04
C THR A 3 -0.35 15.40 -14.28
N GLN A 4 -1.40 14.79 -13.76
CA GLN A 4 -2.47 15.45 -13.01
C GLN A 4 -2.35 15.18 -11.50
N LYS A 5 -3.04 15.99 -10.70
CA LYS A 5 -3.13 15.77 -9.25
C LYS A 5 -4.09 14.62 -8.93
N ARG A 6 -3.80 13.89 -7.86
CA ARG A 6 -4.66 12.82 -7.35
C ARG A 6 -6.04 13.37 -6.96
N GLY A 7 -7.09 12.65 -7.37
CA GLY A 7 -8.47 12.93 -7.01
C GLY A 7 -8.85 12.40 -5.61
N ALA A 8 -10.08 12.67 -5.21
CA ALA A 8 -10.65 12.14 -3.97
C ALA A 8 -10.95 10.65 -4.09
N ILE A 9 -10.68 9.89 -3.02
CA ILE A 9 -10.97 8.45 -2.92
C ILE A 9 -11.83 8.10 -1.70
N GLY A 10 -12.29 9.11 -0.96
CA GLY A 10 -12.99 8.95 0.33
C GLY A 10 -14.29 8.13 0.28
N MET A 11 -14.90 8.00 -0.90
CA MET A 11 -16.12 7.20 -1.11
C MET A 11 -15.87 5.69 -1.06
N VAL A 12 -14.64 5.22 -1.30
CA VAL A 12 -14.32 3.78 -1.29
C VAL A 12 -14.19 3.30 0.15
N LYS A 13 -14.80 2.17 0.48
CA LYS A 13 -14.65 1.50 1.76
C LYS A 13 -14.28 0.05 1.47
N PRO A 14 -12.98 -0.31 1.52
CA PRO A 14 -12.55 -1.70 1.31
C PRO A 14 -13.09 -2.63 2.40
N THR A 15 -12.85 -3.93 2.25
CA THR A 15 -13.25 -4.93 3.26
C THR A 15 -12.62 -4.62 4.62
N GLY A 16 -13.36 -4.87 5.71
CA GLY A 16 -12.88 -4.63 7.08
C GLY A 16 -12.64 -3.16 7.41
N TRP A 17 -13.19 -2.22 6.63
CA TRP A 17 -12.98 -0.79 6.84
C TRP A 17 -13.67 -0.27 8.11
N HIS A 18 -12.90 0.40 8.96
CA HIS A 18 -13.39 1.16 10.10
C HIS A 18 -12.75 2.54 10.14
N THR A 19 -13.51 3.56 10.56
CA THR A 19 -12.96 4.91 10.78
C THR A 19 -12.51 5.02 12.23
N ILE A 20 -11.27 4.62 12.53
CA ILE A 20 -10.70 4.58 13.89
C ILE A 20 -9.52 5.55 13.99
N LYS A 21 -9.39 6.21 15.16
CA LYS A 21 -8.31 7.16 15.44
C LYS A 21 -7.48 6.75 16.66
N TYR A 22 -6.18 6.99 16.59
CA TYR A 22 -5.25 6.91 17.71
C TYR A 22 -4.32 8.13 17.67
N ASP A 23 -4.11 8.80 18.80
CA ASP A 23 -3.35 10.07 18.83
C ASP A 23 -1.87 9.90 18.47
N HIS A 24 -1.29 8.71 18.67
CA HIS A 24 0.11 8.42 18.32
C HIS A 24 0.32 8.05 16.84
N VAL A 25 -0.76 7.94 16.06
CA VAL A 25 -0.68 7.66 14.63
C VAL A 25 -0.65 8.99 13.87
N ASP A 26 0.30 9.14 12.96
CA ASP A 26 0.37 10.34 12.11
C ASP A 26 -0.94 10.51 11.29
N GLY A 27 -1.49 11.72 11.30
CA GLY A 27 -2.83 12.00 10.75
C GLY A 27 -3.99 11.39 11.55
N LYS A 28 -3.70 10.78 12.71
CA LYS A 28 -4.61 10.15 13.67
C LYS A 28 -5.37 8.92 13.19
N TYR A 29 -5.64 8.77 11.89
CA TYR A 29 -6.42 7.64 11.37
C TYR A 29 -5.56 6.36 11.28
N LEU A 30 -6.05 5.26 11.85
CA LEU A 30 -5.38 3.96 11.74
C LEU A 30 -5.35 3.49 10.28
N TYR A 31 -6.52 3.45 9.65
CA TYR A 31 -6.68 2.87 8.31
C TYR A 31 -6.70 3.92 7.22
N ASN A 32 -5.90 3.64 6.19
CA ASN A 32 -5.83 4.33 4.93
C ASN A 32 -6.44 3.45 3.84
N ARG A 33 -6.95 4.10 2.78
CA ARG A 33 -7.27 3.44 1.51
C ARG A 33 -5.94 3.23 0.80
N CYS A 34 -5.31 2.10 1.08
CA CYS A 34 -3.97 1.80 0.63
C CYS A 34 -4.06 1.28 -0.80
N HIS A 35 -3.38 1.97 -1.71
CA HIS A 35 -3.23 1.55 -3.09
C HIS A 35 -2.36 0.31 -3.16
N LEU A 36 -2.77 -0.72 -3.90
CA LEU A 36 -1.86 -1.83 -4.21
C LEU A 36 -0.80 -1.38 -5.20
N ILE A 37 -1.20 -0.63 -6.23
CA ILE A 37 -0.30 0.06 -7.14
C ILE A 37 -0.52 1.56 -6.99
N GLY A 38 0.47 2.27 -6.45
CA GLY A 38 0.39 3.68 -6.12
C GLY A 38 -0.01 4.58 -7.30
N TYR A 39 -0.81 5.61 -7.01
CA TYR A 39 -1.25 6.61 -8.00
C TYR A 39 -0.09 7.17 -8.84
N GLN A 40 1.06 7.41 -8.20
CA GLN A 40 2.24 7.95 -8.89
C GLN A 40 2.73 7.06 -10.03
N LEU A 41 2.41 5.77 -10.04
CA LEU A 41 2.81 4.85 -11.10
C LEU A 41 1.74 4.76 -12.19
N THR A 42 0.45 4.70 -11.82
CA THR A 42 -0.63 4.29 -12.74
C THR A 42 -1.70 5.34 -13.01
N ALA A 43 -1.73 6.45 -12.27
CA ALA A 43 -2.82 7.42 -12.24
C ALA A 43 -4.18 6.87 -11.72
N GLU A 44 -4.22 5.66 -11.17
CA GLU A 44 -5.44 5.03 -10.67
C GLU A 44 -5.92 5.71 -9.37
N ASN A 45 -7.12 6.31 -9.41
CA ASN A 45 -7.72 6.99 -8.26
C ASN A 45 -8.58 6.03 -7.41
N ALA A 46 -9.91 6.11 -7.54
CA ALA A 46 -10.88 5.40 -6.69
C ALA A 46 -11.23 3.99 -7.21
N ASN A 47 -10.26 3.29 -7.80
CA ASN A 47 -10.46 1.93 -8.29
C ASN A 47 -10.59 0.97 -7.11
N LYS A 48 -11.80 0.40 -6.93
CA LYS A 48 -12.12 -0.52 -5.83
C LYS A 48 -11.29 -1.81 -5.84
N GLN A 49 -10.75 -2.20 -7.00
CA GLN A 49 -9.89 -3.38 -7.14
C GLN A 49 -8.44 -3.09 -6.74
N ASN A 50 -8.06 -1.81 -6.65
CA ASN A 50 -6.71 -1.36 -6.32
C ASN A 50 -6.59 -0.79 -4.90
N LEU A 51 -7.65 -0.89 -4.08
CA LEU A 51 -7.68 -0.27 -2.75
C LEU A 51 -8.01 -1.31 -1.67
N ILE A 52 -7.15 -1.41 -0.67
CA ILE A 52 -7.35 -2.26 0.51
C ILE A 52 -7.38 -1.43 1.80
N THR A 53 -7.94 -2.02 2.86
CA THR A 53 -7.80 -1.48 4.23
C THR A 53 -6.37 -1.73 4.70
N GLY A 54 -5.54 -0.69 4.68
CA GLY A 54 -4.14 -0.75 5.13
C GLY A 54 -3.91 0.21 6.28
N THR A 55 -3.04 -0.15 7.22
CA THR A 55 -2.62 0.77 8.29
C THR A 55 -1.83 1.96 7.74
N ARG A 56 -1.78 3.07 8.48
CA ARG A 56 -0.91 4.22 8.16
C ARG A 56 0.55 3.78 8.02
N TYR A 57 1.02 2.93 8.94
CA TYR A 57 2.37 2.37 8.91
C TYR A 57 2.63 1.53 7.65
N LEU A 58 1.74 0.58 7.30
CA LEU A 58 1.87 -0.16 6.03
C LEU A 58 2.00 0.81 4.85
N ASN A 59 1.10 1.79 4.77
CA ASN A 59 1.02 2.68 3.63
C ASN A 59 2.24 3.60 3.49
N VAL A 60 2.87 4.04 4.58
CA VAL A 60 3.94 5.06 4.54
C VAL A 60 5.31 4.48 4.83
N GLU A 61 5.44 3.65 5.86
CA GLU A 61 6.72 3.06 6.24
C GLU A 61 6.95 1.72 5.51
N GLY A 62 5.88 0.98 5.23
CA GLY A 62 5.95 -0.33 4.60
C GLY A 62 6.12 -0.27 3.08
N MET A 63 5.20 0.38 2.37
CA MET A 63 5.11 0.33 0.90
C MET A 63 5.84 1.47 0.21
N LEU A 64 5.68 2.70 0.69
CA LEU A 64 6.12 3.93 0.01
C LEU A 64 7.61 3.93 -0.38
N PRO A 65 8.57 3.40 0.42
CA PRO A 65 9.97 3.35 0.00
C PRO A 65 10.19 2.56 -1.30
N PHE A 66 9.48 1.45 -1.46
CA PHE A 66 9.57 0.61 -2.67
C PHE A 66 8.83 1.24 -3.86
N GLU A 67 7.71 1.90 -3.61
CA GLU A 67 7.00 2.66 -4.64
C GLU A 67 7.85 3.82 -5.17
N ASN A 68 8.56 4.53 -4.28
CA ASN A 68 9.47 5.61 -4.65
C ASN A 68 10.67 5.09 -5.43
N LEU A 69 11.28 3.98 -5.01
CA LEU A 69 12.37 3.34 -5.75
C LEU A 69 11.98 3.04 -7.21
N VAL A 70 10.79 2.47 -7.43
CA VAL A 70 10.27 2.20 -8.78
C VAL A 70 9.98 3.50 -9.53
N ALA A 71 9.34 4.47 -8.88
CA ALA A 71 9.00 5.76 -9.47
C ALA A 71 10.23 6.54 -9.93
N ASP A 72 11.27 6.57 -9.10
CA ASP A 72 12.50 7.33 -9.37
C ASP A 72 13.29 6.66 -10.49
N TYR A 73 13.42 5.33 -10.47
CA TYR A 73 14.03 4.58 -11.57
C TYR A 73 13.37 4.90 -12.91
N VAL A 74 12.04 4.82 -13.00
CA VAL A 74 11.30 5.10 -14.24
C VAL A 74 11.50 6.55 -14.70
N LYS A 75 11.53 7.52 -13.79
CA LYS A 75 11.73 8.94 -14.13
C LYS A 75 13.14 9.23 -14.64
N GLU A 76 14.15 8.69 -13.96
CA GLU A 76 15.55 9.01 -14.23
C GLU A 76 16.07 8.34 -15.49
N THR A 77 15.58 7.13 -15.77
CA THR A 77 16.10 6.30 -16.87
C THR A 77 15.17 6.23 -18.07
N ASN A 78 13.88 6.51 -17.88
CA ASN A 78 12.82 6.24 -18.86
C ASN A 78 12.70 4.74 -19.24
N ASN A 79 13.23 3.84 -18.40
CA ASN A 79 13.15 2.39 -18.53
C ASN A 79 11.86 1.83 -17.89
N HIS A 80 11.71 0.51 -17.94
CA HIS A 80 10.54 -0.22 -17.45
C HIS A 80 10.84 -1.08 -16.22
N VAL A 81 9.80 -1.29 -15.42
CA VAL A 81 9.84 -2.16 -14.23
C VAL A 81 8.67 -3.15 -14.30
N LEU A 82 8.97 -4.44 -14.19
CA LEU A 82 7.98 -5.47 -13.86
C LEU A 82 7.61 -5.30 -12.39
N TYR A 83 6.35 -4.99 -12.13
CA TYR A 83 5.88 -4.66 -10.78
C TYR A 83 4.60 -5.43 -10.44
N ARG A 84 4.58 -6.08 -9.27
CA ARG A 84 3.43 -6.85 -8.79
C ARG A 84 3.23 -6.62 -7.30
N VAL A 85 1.98 -6.41 -6.90
CA VAL A 85 1.59 -6.28 -5.49
C VAL A 85 0.44 -7.22 -5.19
N THR A 86 0.67 -8.14 -4.25
CA THR A 86 -0.28 -9.19 -3.88
C THR A 86 -0.69 -9.03 -2.42
N PRO A 87 -1.93 -8.63 -2.11
CA PRO A 87 -2.41 -8.60 -0.73
C PRO A 87 -2.62 -10.02 -0.20
N ILE A 88 -2.11 -10.31 0.99
CA ILE A 88 -2.19 -11.65 1.59
C ILE A 88 -3.26 -11.68 2.67
N PHE A 89 -4.33 -12.41 2.41
CA PHE A 89 -5.41 -12.69 3.37
C PHE A 89 -5.26 -14.11 3.93
N LYS A 90 -5.65 -14.32 5.19
CA LYS A 90 -5.69 -15.65 5.80
C LYS A 90 -7.15 -16.11 5.95
N GLY A 91 -7.53 -17.16 5.22
CA GLY A 91 -8.91 -17.67 5.26
C GLY A 91 -9.91 -16.58 4.89
N ASN A 92 -10.88 -16.34 5.78
CA ASN A 92 -11.96 -15.35 5.58
C ASN A 92 -11.65 -13.99 6.22
N ASP A 93 -10.37 -13.66 6.43
CA ASP A 93 -9.99 -12.34 6.96
C ASP A 93 -10.48 -11.22 6.03
N LEU A 94 -11.06 -10.16 6.59
CA LEU A 94 -11.50 -8.99 5.84
C LEU A 94 -10.39 -7.95 5.63
N VAL A 95 -9.32 -8.03 6.41
CA VAL A 95 -8.14 -7.16 6.32
C VAL A 95 -6.92 -8.02 5.99
N ALA A 96 -6.13 -7.60 5.00
CA ALA A 96 -4.92 -8.33 4.62
C ALA A 96 -3.89 -8.30 5.77
N LYS A 97 -3.13 -9.39 5.95
CA LYS A 97 -1.99 -9.46 6.89
C LYS A 97 -0.84 -8.55 6.47
N GLY A 98 -0.78 -8.22 5.19
CA GLY A 98 0.27 -7.45 4.55
C GLY A 98 0.15 -7.59 3.04
N VAL A 99 1.12 -7.02 2.34
CA VAL A 99 1.24 -7.14 0.89
C VAL A 99 2.62 -7.68 0.54
N LEU A 100 2.68 -8.59 -0.42
CA LEU A 100 3.91 -8.96 -1.09
C LEU A 100 4.14 -7.98 -2.24
N ILE A 101 5.28 -7.30 -2.25
CA ILE A 101 5.66 -6.36 -3.30
C ILE A 101 6.89 -6.91 -4.01
N GLU A 102 6.79 -6.99 -5.34
CA GLU A 102 7.83 -7.49 -6.22
C GLU A 102 8.12 -6.45 -7.30
N GLY A 103 9.39 -6.14 -7.51
CA GLY A 103 9.85 -5.18 -8.50
C GLY A 103 11.13 -5.66 -9.16
N LYS A 104 11.19 -5.59 -10.50
CA LYS A 104 12.40 -5.86 -11.28
C LYS A 104 12.49 -4.96 -12.49
N SER A 105 13.56 -4.17 -12.61
CA SER A 105 13.85 -3.38 -13.80
C SER A 105 14.22 -4.29 -15.00
N VAL A 106 13.76 -3.90 -16.20
CA VAL A 106 13.79 -4.77 -17.38
C VAL A 106 15.09 -4.60 -18.17
N GLU A 107 15.40 -3.37 -18.57
CA GLU A 107 16.49 -3.04 -19.49
C GLU A 107 17.87 -3.34 -18.91
N ASP A 108 18.05 -3.08 -17.60
CA ASP A 108 19.29 -3.37 -16.87
C ASP A 108 19.26 -4.71 -16.15
N LYS A 109 18.27 -5.56 -16.43
CA LYS A 109 18.10 -6.92 -15.87
C LYS A 109 17.99 -6.97 -14.34
N GLY A 110 17.63 -5.86 -13.70
CA GLY A 110 17.40 -5.77 -12.26
C GLY A 110 18.51 -5.05 -11.49
N GLU A 111 19.52 -4.51 -12.16
CA GLU A 111 20.61 -3.77 -11.51
C GLU A 111 20.09 -2.51 -10.79
N GLY A 112 19.17 -1.76 -11.40
CA GLY A 112 18.58 -0.55 -10.79
C GLY A 112 17.48 -0.86 -9.76
N VAL A 113 16.59 -1.80 -10.08
CA VAL A 113 15.50 -2.21 -9.17
C VAL A 113 15.42 -3.73 -9.15
N THR A 114 15.65 -4.35 -7.99
CA THR A 114 15.28 -5.74 -7.72
C THR A 114 14.88 -5.90 -6.26
N PHE A 115 13.63 -6.29 -6.01
CA PHE A 115 13.19 -6.64 -4.67
C PHE A 115 12.01 -7.62 -4.68
N ASN A 116 11.89 -8.34 -3.56
CA ASN A 116 10.73 -9.18 -3.22
C ASN A 116 10.56 -9.10 -1.70
N VAL A 117 9.57 -8.34 -1.24
CA VAL A 117 9.42 -7.96 0.17
C VAL A 117 7.98 -8.13 0.64
N PHE A 118 7.82 -8.56 1.89
CA PHE A 118 6.52 -8.60 2.55
C PHE A 118 6.36 -7.41 3.50
N CYS A 119 5.43 -6.51 3.18
CA CYS A 119 5.12 -5.34 3.98
C CYS A 119 3.94 -5.67 4.91
N TYR A 120 4.20 -5.74 6.21
CA TYR A 120 3.20 -6.12 7.22
C TYR A 120 2.12 -5.05 7.38
N ASN A 121 0.85 -5.48 7.38
CA ASN A 121 -0.28 -4.62 7.70
C ASN A 121 -0.44 -4.50 9.22
N THR A 122 0.47 -3.77 9.84
CA THR A 122 0.54 -3.59 11.29
C THR A 122 0.76 -2.12 11.62
N GLN A 123 0.30 -1.68 12.78
CA GLN A 123 0.60 -0.36 13.30
C GLN A 123 1.28 -0.49 14.68
N PRO A 124 2.41 0.19 14.93
CA PRO A 124 3.01 0.22 16.26
C PRO A 124 2.00 0.57 17.35
N LYS A 125 2.06 -0.16 18.48
CA LYS A 125 1.18 -0.03 19.64
C LYS A 125 -0.32 -0.33 19.40
N VAL A 126 -0.68 -0.92 18.26
CA VAL A 126 -2.06 -1.30 17.95
C VAL A 126 -2.14 -2.79 17.62
N SER A 127 -3.11 -3.47 18.20
CA SER A 127 -3.52 -4.83 17.84
C SER A 127 -4.71 -4.78 16.89
N ILE A 128 -4.68 -5.58 15.83
CA ILE A 128 -5.72 -5.64 14.80
C ILE A 128 -6.33 -7.04 14.76
N ASP A 129 -7.65 -7.12 14.83
CA ASP A 129 -8.39 -8.31 14.42
C ASP A 129 -8.61 -8.27 12.91
N TYR A 130 -7.81 -9.05 12.18
CA TYR A 130 -7.87 -9.09 10.72
C TYR A 130 -9.16 -9.72 10.17
N LYS A 131 -9.91 -10.47 10.98
CA LYS A 131 -11.21 -11.03 10.56
C LYS A 131 -12.25 -9.95 10.36
N THR A 132 -12.22 -8.92 11.20
CA THR A 132 -13.29 -7.92 11.29
C THR A 132 -12.81 -6.50 10.97
N GLY A 133 -11.51 -6.25 11.11
CA GLY A 133 -10.89 -4.93 11.06
C GLY A 133 -10.95 -4.15 12.37
N TYR A 134 -11.52 -4.69 13.44
CA TYR A 134 -11.48 -4.04 14.76
C TYR A 134 -10.05 -3.92 15.28
N SER A 135 -9.81 -2.91 16.10
CA SER A 135 -8.49 -2.65 16.68
C SER A 135 -8.57 -2.11 18.10
N HIS A 136 -7.50 -2.32 18.87
CA HIS A 136 -7.31 -1.76 20.20
C HIS A 136 -5.83 -1.42 20.43
N LEU A 137 -5.56 -0.55 21.39
CA LEU A 137 -4.19 -0.30 21.84
C LEU A 137 -3.63 -1.54 22.52
N LYS A 138 -2.34 -1.80 22.30
CA LYS A 138 -1.59 -2.83 23.03
C LYS A 138 -1.31 -2.42 24.46
#